data_AF-A0A1M5U4K4-F1
#
_entry.id   AF-A0A1M5U4K4-F1
#
_cell.length_a   1.000
_cell.length_b   1.000
_cell.length_c   1.000
_cell.angle_alpha   90.00
_cell.angle_beta   90.00
_cell.angle_gamma   90.00
#
_symmetry.space_group_name_H-M   'P 1'
#
loop_
_entity.id
_entity.type
_entity.pdbx_description
1 polymer ?
#
loop_
_entity_poly.entity_id
_entity_poly.type
_entity_poly.pdbx_seq_one_letter_code
_entity_poly.pdbx_strand_id
1 'polypeptide(L)'
;MIHTGGLRSTLYVMTEIAGLRVFRPRIMVLGVQPGPTPFRIVEVDGQVVGEARAITDVLEIAAAFGVTVHDLDDPDMVRWVGGDRYTWAPH
;
A
#
# COMPACT_ATOMS: atom_id res chain seq x y z
N MET A 1 -31.17 -34.24 43.72
CA MET A 1 -31.39 -35.30 42.71
C MET A 1 -31.61 -34.58 41.38
N ILE A 2 -30.63 -34.72 40.47
CA ILE A 2 -30.57 -34.40 39.02
C ILE A 2 -30.77 -32.96 38.48
N HIS A 3 -30.02 -32.73 37.39
CA HIS A 3 -29.51 -31.50 36.73
C HIS A 3 -30.38 -30.99 35.57
N THR A 4 -30.35 -29.68 35.29
CA THR A 4 -30.23 -29.06 33.94
C THR A 4 -29.97 -27.54 34.11
N GLY A 5 -28.76 -27.00 33.91
CA GLY A 5 -28.22 -26.46 32.63
C GLY A 5 -28.92 -25.15 32.24
N GLY A 6 -28.36 -23.93 32.21
CA GLY A 6 -26.98 -23.46 32.09
C GLY A 6 -26.83 -22.60 30.82
N LEU A 7 -27.15 -21.30 30.86
CA LEU A 7 -26.66 -20.32 29.88
C LEU A 7 -26.26 -19.02 30.59
N ARG A 8 -24.94 -18.85 30.69
CA ARG A 8 -24.27 -17.56 30.89
C ARG A 8 -24.39 -16.76 29.60
N SER A 9 -24.45 -15.43 29.68
CA SER A 9 -23.43 -14.55 29.07
C SER A 9 -23.85 -13.09 29.18
N THR A 10 -23.08 -12.38 29.99
CA THR A 10 -22.88 -10.93 29.98
C THR A 10 -22.79 -10.42 28.54
N LEU A 11 -23.78 -9.63 28.11
CA LEU A 11 -23.63 -8.81 26.92
C LEU A 11 -22.72 -7.63 27.27
N TYR A 12 -21.42 -7.92 27.30
CA TYR A 12 -20.42 -6.95 26.91
C TYR A 12 -20.59 -6.78 25.41
N VAL A 13 -21.41 -5.81 24.98
CA VAL A 13 -21.30 -5.32 23.59
C VAL A 13 -20.00 -4.52 23.55
N MET A 14 -18.93 -5.27 23.30
CA MET A 14 -17.64 -4.81 22.82
C MET A 14 -17.90 -3.97 21.57
N THR A 15 -17.98 -2.65 21.70
CA THR A 15 -17.75 -1.82 20.51
C THR A 15 -16.27 -2.02 20.13
N GLU A 16 -16.01 -3.13 19.43
CA GLU A 16 -14.82 -3.28 18.63
C GLU A 16 -14.99 -2.21 17.55
N ILE A 17 -14.45 -1.03 17.84
CA ILE A 17 -14.12 -0.08 16.80
C ILE A 17 -13.06 -0.85 16.01
N ALA A 18 -13.49 -1.58 14.97
CA ALA A 18 -12.59 -2.15 13.99
C ALA A 18 -11.75 -0.98 13.53
N GLY A 19 -10.53 -0.88 14.08
CA GLY A 19 -9.70 0.29 13.91
C GLY A 19 -9.63 0.57 12.43
N LEU A 20 -9.81 1.83 12.03
CA LEU A 20 -9.64 2.28 10.66
C LEU A 20 -8.35 1.63 10.13
N ARG A 21 -8.47 0.56 9.32
CA ARG A 21 -7.32 -0.08 8.68
C ARG A 21 -6.91 0.91 7.62
N VAL A 22 -6.10 1.88 8.03
CA VAL A 22 -5.39 2.76 7.10
C VAL A 22 -4.40 1.85 6.41
N PHE A 23 -4.83 1.27 5.28
CA PHE A 23 -3.95 0.55 4.39
C PHE A 23 -2.89 1.54 3.91
N ARG A 24 -1.66 1.35 4.39
CA ARG A 24 -0.51 2.17 4.02
C ARG A 24 0.35 1.30 3.10
N PRO A 25 0.26 1.49 1.77
CA PRO A 25 1.12 0.76 0.87
C PRO A 25 2.58 1.03 1.24
N ARG A 26 3.43 0.00 1.18
CA ARG A 26 4.87 0.17 1.46
C ARG A 26 5.52 1.10 0.46
N ILE A 27 5.09 1.05 -0.80
CA ILE A 27 5.58 1.89 -1.89
C ILE A 27 4.41 2.62 -2.53
N MET A 28 4.52 3.94 -2.66
CA MET A 28 3.57 4.74 -3.43
C MET A 28 4.29 5.35 -4.64
N VAL A 29 3.73 5.15 -5.83
CA VAL A 29 4.24 5.72 -7.07
C VAL A 29 3.25 6.76 -7.57
N LEU A 30 3.59 8.03 -7.38
CA LEU A 30 2.73 9.17 -7.70
C LEU A 30 2.49 9.30 -9.21
N GLY A 31 1.58 10.21 -9.59
CA GLY A 31 1.26 10.49 -10.98
C GLY A 31 2.46 10.92 -11.82
N VAL A 32 2.37 10.69 -13.13
CA VAL A 32 3.39 11.12 -14.10
C VAL A 32 3.57 12.63 -14.01
N GLN A 33 4.80 13.04 -13.71
CA GLN A 33 5.23 14.43 -13.76
C GLN A 33 5.59 14.80 -15.20
N PRO A 34 5.03 15.89 -15.75
CA PRO A 34 5.34 16.33 -17.10
C PRO A 34 6.76 16.90 -17.17
N GLY A 35 7.41 16.77 -18.32
CA GLY A 35 8.74 17.32 -18.57
C GLY A 35 9.36 16.76 -19.86
N PRO A 36 10.57 17.22 -20.25
CA PRO A 36 11.30 16.68 -21.40
C PRO A 36 11.57 15.17 -21.30
N THR A 37 11.65 14.66 -20.07
CA THR A 37 11.69 13.24 -19.76
C THR A 37 10.72 13.00 -18.60
N PRO A 38 9.49 12.53 -18.87
CA PRO A 38 8.51 12.26 -17.83
C PRO A 38 9.05 11.28 -16.78
N PHE A 39 8.62 11.46 -15.55
CA PHE A 39 9.01 10.61 -14.43
C PHE A 39 7.88 10.51 -13.42
N ARG A 40 8.02 9.61 -12.45
CA ARG A 40 7.10 9.43 -11.33
C ARG A 40 7.88 9.55 -10.04
N ILE A 41 7.29 10.17 -9.02
CA ILE A 41 7.89 10.26 -7.70
C ILE A 41 7.59 8.96 -6.96
N VAL A 42 8.60 8.39 -6.31
CA VAL A 42 8.48 7.17 -5.50
C VAL A 42 8.57 7.56 -4.03
N GLU A 43 7.59 7.10 -3.27
CA GLU A 43 7.60 7.12 -1.82
C GLU A 43 7.78 5.70 -1.29
N VAL A 44 8.58 5.54 -0.23
CA VAL A 44 8.70 4.30 0.54
C VAL A 44 8.38 4.62 1.99
N ASP A 45 7.44 3.87 2.58
CA ASP A 45 6.98 4.05 3.95
C ASP A 45 6.56 5.51 4.27
N GLY A 46 5.99 6.18 3.27
CA GLY A 46 5.51 7.57 3.36
C GLY A 46 6.61 8.64 3.31
N GLN A 47 7.83 8.27 2.90
CA GLN A 47 8.92 9.22 2.63
C GLN A 47 9.18 9.28 1.12
N VAL A 48 9.31 10.48 0.56
CA VAL A 48 9.75 10.66 -0.82
C VAL A 48 11.23 10.28 -0.92
N VAL A 49 11.55 9.29 -1.76
CA VAL A 49 12.89 8.71 -1.84
C VAL A 49 13.56 8.90 -3.20
N GLY A 50 12.81 9.17 -4.26
CA GLY A 50 13.40 9.37 -5.57
C GLY A 50 12.42 9.52 -6.72
N GLU A 51 12.97 9.59 -7.93
CA GLU A 51 12.25 9.63 -9.19
C GLU A 51 12.46 8.31 -9.95
N ALA A 52 11.39 7.79 -10.55
CA ALA A 52 11.43 6.64 -11.44
C ALA A 52 11.00 7.05 -12.85
N ARG A 53 11.70 6.58 -13.87
CA ARG A 53 11.39 6.75 -15.30
C ARG A 53 10.92 5.45 -15.94
N ALA A 54 11.13 4.32 -15.26
CA ALA A 54 10.62 3.02 -15.63
C ALA A 54 10.30 2.17 -14.40
N ILE A 55 9.65 1.02 -14.63
CA ILE A 55 9.35 0.03 -13.57
C ILE A 55 10.64 -0.45 -12.88
N THR A 56 11.73 -0.63 -13.63
CA THR A 56 13.03 -1.05 -13.10
C THR A 56 13.53 -0.10 -12.03
N ASP A 57 13.38 1.21 -12.22
CA ASP A 57 13.84 2.20 -11.26
C ASP A 57 13.06 2.09 -9.94
N VAL A 58 11.75 1.79 -10.01
CA VAL A 58 10.92 1.55 -8.80
C VAL A 58 11.46 0.35 -8.02
N LEU A 59 11.84 -0.73 -8.72
CA LEU A 59 12.40 -1.94 -8.10
C LEU A 59 13.80 -1.69 -7.51
N GLU A 60 14.65 -0.93 -8.20
CA GLU A 60 15.97 -0.55 -7.72
C GLU A 60 15.89 0.33 -6.47
N ILE A 61 15.00 1.32 -6.48
CA ILE A 61 14.70 2.16 -5.31
C ILE A 61 14.18 1.28 -4.17
N ALA A 62 13.20 0.40 -4.41
CA ALA A 62 12.67 -0.49 -3.38
C ALA A 62 13.78 -1.35 -2.74
N ALA A 63 14.64 -1.95 -3.56
CA ALA A 63 15.76 -2.76 -3.11
C ALA A 63 16.77 -1.95 -2.29
N ALA A 64 17.07 -0.71 -2.69
CA ALA A 64 17.95 0.19 -1.94
C ALA A 64 17.41 0.52 -0.54
N PHE A 65 16.09 0.47 -0.35
CA PHE A 65 15.41 0.65 0.94
C PHE A 65 15.09 -0.68 1.66
N GLY A 66 15.60 -1.81 1.17
CA GLY A 66 15.39 -3.12 1.79
C GLY A 66 13.99 -3.69 1.61
N VAL A 67 13.21 -3.18 0.65
CA VAL A 67 11.87 -3.67 0.33
C VAL A 67 11.96 -4.66 -0.83
N THR A 68 11.64 -5.92 -0.58
CA THR A 68 11.49 -6.92 -1.63
C THR A 68 10.08 -6.88 -2.21
N VAL A 69 9.95 -6.55 -3.49
CA VAL A 69 8.67 -6.50 -4.19
C VAL A 69 8.40 -7.87 -4.84
N HIS A 70 7.35 -8.54 -4.39
CA HIS A 70 6.92 -9.83 -4.95
C HIS A 70 5.92 -9.68 -6.10
N ASP A 71 5.06 -8.68 -6.00
CA ASP A 71 4.04 -8.34 -7.00
C ASP A 71 3.90 -6.82 -7.08
N LEU A 72 3.95 -6.28 -8.29
CA LEU A 72 3.79 -4.84 -8.57
C LEU A 72 2.33 -4.42 -8.68
N ASP A 73 1.43 -5.39 -8.83
CA ASP A 73 -0.01 -5.18 -8.92
C ASP A 73 -0.72 -5.35 -7.55
N ASP A 74 0.01 -5.81 -6.52
CA ASP A 74 -0.47 -5.87 -5.14
C ASP A 74 -0.57 -4.45 -4.53
N PRO A 75 -1.79 -3.95 -4.24
CA PRO A 75 -2.00 -2.57 -3.81
C PRO A 75 -1.52 -2.30 -2.37
N ASP A 76 -1.21 -3.33 -1.59
CA ASP A 76 -0.63 -3.21 -0.25
C ASP A 76 0.90 -3.09 -0.29
N MET A 77 1.54 -3.61 -1.34
CA MET A 77 2.95 -3.44 -1.62
C MET A 77 3.22 -2.19 -2.45
N VAL A 78 2.58 -2.04 -3.61
CA VAL A 78 2.83 -0.94 -4.55
C VAL A 78 1.52 -0.29 -5.00
N ARG A 79 1.38 1.00 -4.69
CA ARG A 79 0.21 1.79 -5.11
C ARG A 79 0.58 2.77 -6.22
N TRP A 80 0.01 2.56 -7.41
CA TRP A 80 0.12 3.47 -8.54
C TRP A 80 -0.98 4.54 -8.51
N VAL A 81 -0.61 5.81 -8.72
CA VAL A 81 -1.53 6.95 -8.75
C VAL A 81 -1.53 7.59 -10.15
N GLY A 82 -2.68 7.96 -10.70
CA GLY A 82 -2.72 8.64 -12.01
C GLY A 82 -2.33 7.74 -13.20
N GLY A 83 -2.66 6.45 -13.10
CA GLY A 83 -2.34 5.42 -14.06
C GLY A 83 -1.84 4.15 -13.36
N ASP A 84 -1.49 3.14 -14.13
CA ASP A 84 -0.90 1.89 -13.65
C ASP A 84 0.62 1.85 -13.94
N ARG A 85 1.24 0.68 -13.72
CA ARG A 85 2.66 0.42 -13.94
C ARG A 85 3.14 0.58 -15.39
N TYR A 86 2.25 0.65 -16.35
CA TYR A 86 2.53 0.88 -17.77
C TYR A 86 2.33 2.33 -18.20
N THR A 87 1.77 3.18 -17.32
CA THR A 87 1.49 4.58 -17.61
C THR A 87 2.68 5.47 -17.22
N TRP A 88 3.50 5.85 -18.21
CA TRP A 88 4.69 6.69 -18.02
C TRP A 88 4.69 7.99 -18.81
N ALA A 89 3.72 8.18 -19.71
CA ALA A 89 3.51 9.41 -20.43
C ALA A 89 2.30 10.17 -19.87
N PRO A 90 2.34 11.51 -19.82
CA PRO A 90 1.15 12.31 -19.54
C PRO A 90 0.10 12.07 -20.64
N HIS A 91 -1.19 12.08 -20.27
CA HIS A 91 -2.31 11.99 -21.21
C HIS A 91 -2.57 13.32 -21.91
#